data_AF-A0A0N5C432-F1
#
_entry.id   AF-A0A0N5C432-F1
#
_cell.length_a   1.000
_cell.length_b   1.000
_cell.length_c   1.000
_cell.angle_alpha   90.00
_cell.angle_beta   90.00
_cell.angle_gamma   90.00
#
_symmetry.space_group_name_H-M   'P 1'
#
loop_
_entity.id
_entity.type
_entity.pdbx_description
1 polymer ?
#
loop_
_entity_poly.entity_id
_entity_poly.type
_entity_poly.pdbx_seq_one_letter_code
_entity_poly.pdbx_strand_id
1 'polypeptide(L)'
;NPLYLNTIGQFDKLQFNDVKLLNTVYCQDKCKGGIRCSNGGYEDPNRCGQCKCPFMLGGPTCSEVAKNPPNCGQGNSLEATPQEKSLDIVGGKRCVYEIKGNGKKVQIRIEVGNFYPSERCLPEMALQVKYYKDKTLVGPTFCGRINNQVLTSEDDRILLNYVGTMGSHMLKLKYKTV
;
A
#
# COMPACT_ATOMS: atom_id res chain seq x y z
N ASN A 1 2.12 -11.25 14.93
CA ASN A 1 1.32 -10.00 14.87
C ASN A 1 -0.10 -10.35 14.44
N PRO A 2 -1.13 -10.17 15.29
CA PRO A 2 -2.51 -10.59 15.02
C PRO A 2 -3.14 -10.00 13.76
N LEU A 3 -2.65 -8.85 13.28
CA LEU A 3 -3.17 -8.19 12.08
C LEU A 3 -2.97 -9.00 10.79
N TYR A 4 -2.06 -9.98 10.81
CA TYR A 4 -1.69 -10.78 9.64
C TYR A 4 -2.40 -12.13 9.55
N LEU A 5 -3.26 -12.49 10.51
CA LEU A 5 -3.87 -13.82 10.57
C LEU A 5 -4.56 -14.23 9.26
N ASN A 6 -5.19 -13.27 8.56
CA ASN A 6 -5.89 -13.53 7.30
C ASN A 6 -5.02 -13.33 6.04
N THR A 7 -3.75 -12.94 6.22
CA THR A 7 -2.82 -12.57 5.14
C THR A 7 -1.64 -13.54 5.00
N ILE A 8 -1.44 -14.48 5.94
CA ILE A 8 -0.34 -15.47 5.88
C ILE A 8 -0.71 -16.64 4.94
N GLY A 9 0.28 -17.21 4.24
CA GLY A 9 0.12 -18.46 3.47
C GLY A 9 -0.49 -18.30 2.08
N GLN A 10 -0.14 -17.22 1.38
CA GLN A 10 -0.69 -16.89 0.07
C GLN A 10 0.09 -17.60 -1.05
N PHE A 11 -0.61 -18.13 -2.06
CA PHE A 11 0.00 -18.79 -3.23
C PHE A 11 -0.44 -18.21 -4.57
N ASP A 12 -1.21 -17.12 -4.57
CA ASP A 12 -1.83 -16.56 -5.78
C ASP A 12 -0.81 -15.98 -6.76
N LYS A 13 0.24 -15.34 -6.24
CA LYS A 13 1.34 -14.80 -7.04
C LYS A 13 2.63 -14.66 -6.23
N LEU A 14 3.75 -14.62 -6.94
CA LEU A 14 5.04 -14.25 -6.39
C LEU A 14 4.98 -12.84 -5.78
N GLN A 15 5.57 -12.68 -4.60
CA GLN A 15 5.65 -11.40 -3.94
C GLN A 15 6.77 -10.56 -4.55
N PHE A 16 6.75 -9.26 -4.26
CA PHE A 16 7.71 -8.32 -4.84
C PHE A 16 9.17 -8.75 -4.60
N ASN A 17 9.49 -9.23 -3.39
CA ASN A 17 10.85 -9.67 -3.06
C ASN A 17 11.25 -10.99 -3.74
N ASP A 18 10.29 -11.89 -4.01
CA ASP A 18 10.56 -13.12 -4.77
C ASP A 18 10.95 -12.77 -6.20
N VAL A 19 10.17 -11.89 -6.85
CA VAL A 19 10.46 -11.42 -8.21
C VAL A 19 11.76 -10.62 -8.25
N LYS A 20 12.02 -9.79 -7.24
CA LYS A 20 13.28 -9.04 -7.12
C LYS A 20 14.49 -9.98 -7.02
N LEU A 21 14.40 -11.02 -6.20
CA LEU A 21 15.46 -12.02 -6.06
C LEU A 21 15.74 -12.72 -7.39
N LEU A 22 14.71 -13.20 -8.07
CA LEU A 22 14.84 -13.81 -9.40
C LEU A 22 15.47 -12.83 -10.40
N ASN A 23 15.08 -11.56 -10.37
CA ASN A 23 15.65 -10.53 -11.23
C ASN A 23 17.15 -10.33 -10.97
N THR A 24 17.56 -10.30 -9.69
CA THR A 24 18.99 -10.19 -9.33
C THR A 24 19.80 -11.36 -9.86
N VAL A 25 19.25 -12.58 -9.89
CA VAL A 25 19.96 -13.76 -10.39
C VAL A 25 19.99 -13.84 -11.91
N TYR A 26 18.86 -13.61 -12.58
CA TYR A 26 18.70 -13.92 -14.01
C TYR A 26 18.75 -12.71 -14.94
N CYS A 27 18.65 -11.48 -14.42
CA CYS A 27 18.50 -10.27 -15.23
C CYS A 27 19.48 -9.15 -14.86
N GLN A 28 20.50 -9.42 -14.04
CA GLN A 28 21.44 -8.40 -13.57
C GLN A 28 22.14 -7.64 -14.70
N ASP A 29 22.42 -8.29 -15.83
CA ASP A 29 23.18 -7.72 -16.95
C ASP A 29 22.31 -7.03 -18.01
N LYS A 30 20.97 -7.02 -17.84
CA LYS A 30 20.06 -6.44 -18.83
C LYS A 30 20.15 -4.92 -18.89
N CYS A 31 20.33 -4.28 -17.74
CA CYS A 31 20.43 -2.83 -17.66
C CYS A 31 21.84 -2.41 -17.22
N LYS A 32 22.32 -1.30 -17.78
CA LYS A 32 23.65 -0.76 -17.47
C LYS A 32 23.69 0.01 -16.13
N GLY A 33 22.57 0.10 -15.42
CA GLY A 33 22.43 0.93 -14.24
C GLY A 33 22.22 2.41 -14.55
N GLY A 34 22.45 3.25 -13.55
CA GLY A 34 22.41 4.72 -13.65
C GLY A 34 21.20 5.36 -12.97
N ILE A 35 20.15 4.59 -12.69
CA ILE A 35 19.02 5.05 -11.86
C ILE A 35 19.12 4.50 -10.44
N ARG A 36 18.80 5.35 -9.45
CA ARG A 36 18.66 4.94 -8.05
C ARG A 36 17.20 4.76 -7.68
N CYS A 37 16.83 3.53 -7.36
CA CYS A 37 15.48 3.19 -6.92
C CYS A 37 15.31 3.37 -5.41
N SER A 38 14.21 3.98 -5.01
CA SER A 38 13.82 4.21 -3.61
C SER A 38 12.93 3.07 -3.08
N ASN A 39 12.71 3.05 -1.76
CA ASN A 39 11.74 2.17 -1.10
C ASN A 39 11.90 0.67 -1.43
N GLY A 40 13.14 0.24 -1.70
CA GLY A 40 13.44 -1.15 -2.03
C GLY A 40 13.11 -1.58 -3.46
N GLY A 41 12.74 -0.63 -4.33
CA GLY A 41 12.65 -0.85 -5.78
C GLY A 41 13.97 -1.30 -6.41
N TYR A 42 13.91 -1.76 -7.65
CA TYR A 42 15.07 -2.15 -8.46
C TYR A 42 14.85 -1.72 -9.91
N GLU A 43 15.91 -1.59 -10.72
CA GLU A 43 15.77 -1.19 -12.11
C GLU A 43 14.97 -2.22 -12.91
N ASP A 44 13.97 -1.77 -13.67
CA ASP A 44 13.10 -2.66 -14.43
C ASP A 44 13.91 -3.27 -15.59
N PRO A 45 14.20 -4.59 -15.59
CA PRO A 45 15.04 -5.24 -16.60
C PRO A 45 14.45 -5.18 -18.01
N ASN A 46 13.15 -4.91 -18.12
CA ASN A 46 12.45 -4.80 -19.40
C ASN A 46 12.32 -3.35 -19.87
N ARG A 47 12.65 -2.38 -18.99
CA ARG A 47 12.54 -0.94 -19.23
C ARG A 47 13.64 -0.22 -18.44
N CYS A 48 14.88 -0.33 -18.91
CA CYS A 48 16.02 0.31 -18.26
C CYS A 48 15.84 1.83 -18.15
N GLY A 49 16.46 2.45 -17.15
CA GLY A 49 16.29 3.87 -16.83
C GLY A 49 15.03 4.19 -16.03
N GLN A 50 14.27 3.20 -15.59
CA GLN A 50 13.17 3.36 -14.63
C GLN A 50 13.11 2.17 -13.65
N CYS A 51 12.47 2.38 -12.51
CA CYS A 51 12.38 1.38 -11.46
C CYS A 51 11.10 0.55 -11.53
N LYS A 52 11.22 -0.74 -11.23
CA LYS A 52 10.13 -1.60 -10.79
C LYS A 52 9.88 -1.33 -9.31
N CYS A 53 8.67 -0.87 -8.99
CA CYS A 53 8.32 -0.41 -7.64
C CYS A 53 7.54 -1.45 -6.83
N PRO A 54 7.73 -1.48 -5.50
CA PRO A 54 6.81 -2.20 -4.63
C PRO A 54 5.38 -1.73 -4.82
N PHE A 55 4.43 -2.63 -4.58
CA PHE A 55 3.00 -2.30 -4.70
C PHE A 55 2.62 -1.06 -3.85
N MET A 56 1.73 -0.22 -4.40
CA MET A 56 1.32 1.12 -3.93
C MET A 56 2.32 2.27 -4.19
N LEU A 57 3.52 1.99 -4.71
CA LEU A 57 4.50 3.02 -5.08
C LEU A 57 4.67 3.09 -6.59
N GLY A 58 5.15 4.23 -7.08
CA GLY A 58 5.32 4.51 -8.49
C GLY A 58 6.29 5.65 -8.76
N GLY A 59 6.19 6.21 -9.96
CA GLY A 59 7.16 7.15 -10.50
C GLY A 59 8.43 6.45 -10.99
N PRO A 60 9.33 7.16 -11.70
CA PRO A 60 10.54 6.58 -12.27
C PRO A 60 11.47 5.97 -11.22
N THR A 61 11.44 6.47 -9.99
CA THR A 61 12.37 6.11 -8.89
C THR A 61 11.69 5.46 -7.69
N CYS A 62 10.39 5.13 -7.74
CA CYS A 62 9.61 4.56 -6.63
C CYS A 62 9.50 5.45 -5.38
N SER A 63 9.74 6.75 -5.51
CA SER A 63 9.62 7.74 -4.42
C SER A 63 8.19 8.27 -4.25
N GLU A 64 7.38 8.13 -5.29
CA GLU A 64 6.00 8.61 -5.39
C GLU A 64 5.00 7.50 -5.03
N VAL A 65 3.81 7.90 -4.58
CA VAL A 65 2.66 7.00 -4.47
C VAL A 65 2.12 6.66 -5.86
N ALA A 66 1.65 5.43 -6.06
CA ALA A 66 1.09 5.00 -7.34
C ALA A 66 -0.12 5.87 -7.74
N LYS A 67 -0.16 6.32 -9.00
CA LYS A 67 -1.22 7.19 -9.52
C LYS A 67 -2.58 6.48 -9.48
N ASN A 68 -3.59 7.20 -9.00
CA ASN A 68 -4.96 6.71 -8.98
C ASN A 68 -5.69 6.92 -10.31
N PRO A 69 -6.67 6.06 -10.63
CA PRO A 69 -7.62 6.34 -11.70
C PRO A 69 -8.51 7.55 -11.36
N PRO A 70 -9.12 8.21 -12.37
CA PRO A 70 -9.90 9.43 -12.17
C PRO A 70 -11.07 9.31 -11.17
N ASN A 71 -11.68 8.13 -11.04
CA ASN A 71 -12.83 7.89 -10.14
C ASN A 71 -12.47 7.84 -8.65
N CYS A 72 -11.18 7.92 -8.30
CA CYS A 72 -10.70 8.08 -6.93
C CYS A 72 -10.69 9.53 -6.44
N GLY A 73 -11.02 10.49 -7.32
CA GLY A 73 -10.95 11.92 -7.02
C GLY A 73 -9.54 12.48 -7.21
N GLN A 74 -9.35 13.73 -6.78
CA GLN A 74 -8.08 14.42 -6.88
C GLN A 74 -7.24 14.18 -5.62
N GLY A 75 -6.01 13.70 -5.82
CA GLY A 75 -5.03 13.52 -4.75
C GLY A 75 -5.05 12.13 -4.13
N ASN A 76 -3.85 11.60 -3.93
CA ASN A 76 -3.59 10.33 -3.26
C ASN A 76 -2.44 10.45 -2.23
N SER A 77 -1.91 11.66 -2.01
CA SER A 77 -0.92 11.97 -0.97
C SER A 77 -1.55 12.93 0.04
N LEU A 78 -1.81 12.43 1.24
CA LEU A 78 -2.45 13.11 2.34
C LEU A 78 -1.40 13.47 3.39
N GLU A 79 -1.58 14.61 4.06
CA GLU A 79 -0.66 15.07 5.10
C GLU A 79 -1.30 14.90 6.48
N ALA A 80 -0.65 14.12 7.33
CA ALA A 80 -1.02 13.96 8.73
C ALA A 80 -0.47 15.12 9.57
N THR A 81 -1.26 15.55 10.53
CA THR A 81 -0.91 16.57 11.53
C THR A 81 -1.22 16.01 12.93
N PRO A 82 -0.84 16.68 14.03
CA PRO A 82 -1.27 16.28 15.36
C PRO A 82 -2.80 16.29 15.53
N GLN A 83 -3.48 17.20 14.82
CA GLN A 83 -4.93 17.22 14.71
C GLN A 83 -5.43 16.06 13.86
N GLU A 84 -6.47 15.40 14.34
CA GLU A 84 -7.09 14.25 13.69
C GLU A 84 -7.84 14.68 12.42
N LYS A 85 -7.55 14.00 11.30
CA LYS A 85 -8.20 14.19 10.00
C LYS A 85 -8.90 12.89 9.59
N SER A 86 -9.87 12.98 8.68
CA SER A 86 -10.63 11.82 8.19
C SER A 86 -10.32 11.51 6.73
N LEU A 87 -10.42 10.23 6.37
CA LEU A 87 -10.43 9.73 5.00
C LEU A 87 -11.62 8.77 4.84
N ASP A 88 -12.57 9.21 4.02
CA ASP A 88 -13.81 8.49 3.75
C ASP A 88 -13.87 8.10 2.27
N ILE A 89 -14.05 6.82 2.00
CA ILE A 89 -14.13 6.25 0.64
C ILE A 89 -15.39 5.39 0.57
N VAL A 90 -16.16 5.52 -0.51
CA VAL A 90 -17.39 4.75 -0.74
C VAL A 90 -17.46 4.25 -2.18
N GLY A 91 -18.05 3.07 -2.35
CA GLY A 91 -18.38 2.48 -3.65
C GLY A 91 -17.28 1.61 -4.27
N GLY A 92 -17.62 1.06 -5.43
CA GLY A 92 -16.75 0.20 -6.21
C GLY A 92 -15.65 0.98 -6.92
N LYS A 93 -14.43 0.96 -6.36
CA LYS A 93 -13.24 1.59 -6.94
C LYS A 93 -11.96 0.99 -6.36
N ARG A 94 -10.85 1.20 -7.04
CA ARG A 94 -9.51 0.79 -6.61
C ARG A 94 -8.64 2.03 -6.48
N CYS A 95 -8.27 2.37 -5.26
CA CYS A 95 -7.57 3.61 -4.95
C CYS A 95 -6.43 3.35 -3.98
N VAL A 96 -5.26 3.86 -4.31
CA VAL A 96 -4.09 3.90 -3.43
C VAL A 96 -4.05 5.27 -2.76
N TYR A 97 -3.74 5.29 -1.47
CA TYR A 97 -3.48 6.53 -0.72
C TYR A 97 -2.18 6.40 0.05
N GLU A 98 -1.55 7.53 0.23
CA GLU A 98 -0.39 7.73 1.07
C GLU A 98 -0.75 8.77 2.13
N ILE A 99 -0.39 8.49 3.39
CA ILE A 99 -0.51 9.44 4.49
C ILE A 99 0.89 9.72 5.02
N LYS A 100 1.35 10.96 4.90
CA LYS A 100 2.69 11.43 5.30
C LYS A 100 2.65 12.15 6.64
N GLY A 101 3.54 11.77 7.55
CA GLY A 101 3.72 12.43 8.85
C GLY A 101 4.88 13.42 8.89
N ASN A 102 5.56 13.68 7.77
CA ASN A 102 6.69 14.61 7.65
C ASN A 102 7.76 14.38 8.73
N GLY A 103 8.32 13.16 8.77
CA GLY A 103 9.30 12.76 9.79
C GLY A 103 8.73 12.27 11.12
N LYS A 104 7.42 12.40 11.36
CA LYS A 104 6.73 11.80 12.51
C LYS A 104 6.00 10.53 12.12
N LYS A 105 5.81 9.62 13.09
CA LYS A 105 5.00 8.42 12.87
C LYS A 105 3.55 8.82 12.62
N VAL A 106 2.85 8.01 11.83
CA VAL A 106 1.44 8.20 11.51
C VAL A 106 0.65 7.11 12.21
N GLN A 107 -0.42 7.50 12.89
CA GLN A 107 -1.41 6.57 13.40
C GLN A 107 -2.68 6.70 12.58
N ILE A 108 -3.25 5.56 12.20
CA ILE A 108 -4.59 5.46 11.61
C ILE A 108 -5.52 4.71 12.56
N ARG A 109 -6.78 5.12 12.59
CA ARG A 109 -7.90 4.44 13.25
C ARG A 109 -8.96 4.17 12.20
N ILE A 110 -9.10 2.92 11.79
CA ILE A 110 -10.20 2.45 10.96
C ILE A 110 -11.44 2.41 11.86
N GLU A 111 -12.35 3.36 11.65
CA GLU A 111 -13.61 3.42 12.39
C GLU A 111 -14.55 2.33 11.87
N VAL A 112 -14.74 2.30 10.55
CA VAL A 112 -15.55 1.29 9.86
C VAL A 112 -14.94 0.97 8.50
N GLY A 113 -14.80 -0.31 8.19
CA GLY A 113 -14.56 -0.82 6.84
C GLY A 113 -15.62 -1.84 6.46
N ASN A 114 -16.09 -1.79 5.22
CA ASN A 114 -17.02 -2.77 4.66
C ASN A 114 -16.51 -3.20 3.28
N PHE A 115 -16.03 -4.43 3.21
CA PHE A 115 -15.47 -5.05 2.01
C PHE A 115 -16.08 -6.41 1.76
N TYR A 116 -15.78 -7.00 0.61
CA TYR A 116 -16.20 -8.36 0.32
C TYR A 116 -15.63 -9.31 1.38
N PRO A 117 -16.44 -10.13 2.06
CA PRO A 117 -15.93 -11.13 2.99
C PRO A 117 -15.23 -12.25 2.22
N SER A 118 -14.05 -12.65 2.68
CA SER A 118 -13.30 -13.76 2.11
C SER A 118 -12.53 -14.46 3.22
N GLU A 119 -12.62 -15.78 3.28
CA GLU A 119 -11.79 -16.61 4.17
C GLU A 119 -10.30 -16.47 3.82
N ARG A 120 -10.00 -16.32 2.53
CA ARG A 120 -8.66 -16.03 2.01
C ARG A 120 -8.57 -14.55 1.66
N CYS A 121 -8.08 -13.75 2.61
CA CYS A 121 -7.93 -12.31 2.40
C CYS A 121 -6.58 -11.99 1.76
N LEU A 122 -6.48 -12.23 0.46
CA LEU A 122 -5.24 -12.02 -0.29
C LEU A 122 -4.94 -10.51 -0.44
N PRO A 123 -3.66 -10.12 -0.55
CA PRO A 123 -3.27 -8.79 -0.95
C PRO A 123 -4.07 -8.28 -2.15
N GLU A 124 -4.33 -6.98 -2.15
CA GLU A 124 -5.00 -6.30 -3.28
C GLU A 124 -6.47 -6.69 -3.50
N MET A 125 -7.08 -7.47 -2.60
CA MET A 125 -8.51 -7.83 -2.67
C MET A 125 -9.45 -6.85 -1.96
N ALA A 126 -9.00 -6.24 -0.87
CA ALA A 126 -9.82 -5.39 -0.01
C ALA A 126 -8.96 -4.22 0.51
N LEU A 127 -9.07 -3.85 1.79
CA LEU A 127 -8.19 -2.86 2.39
C LEU A 127 -6.84 -3.49 2.73
N GLN A 128 -5.77 -3.08 2.04
CA GLN A 128 -4.42 -3.41 2.45
C GLN A 128 -3.72 -2.18 3.05
N VAL A 129 -3.03 -2.36 4.18
CA VAL A 129 -2.33 -1.28 4.88
C VAL A 129 -0.85 -1.60 5.03
N LYS A 130 0.05 -0.82 4.42
CA LYS A 130 1.50 -0.92 4.67
C LYS A 130 1.92 0.16 5.66
N TYR A 131 2.37 -0.28 6.85
CA TYR A 131 2.80 0.60 7.95
C TYR A 131 4.24 0.32 8.41
N TYR A 132 4.87 -0.76 7.95
CA TYR A 132 6.27 -1.05 8.19
C TYR A 132 7.20 -0.11 7.43
N LYS A 133 8.41 0.08 7.95
CA LYS A 133 9.44 0.89 7.29
C LYS A 133 9.86 0.30 5.93
N ASP A 134 9.98 -1.02 5.86
CA ASP A 134 10.25 -1.71 4.60
C ASP A 134 8.98 -1.82 3.74
N LYS A 135 8.88 -0.97 2.72
CA LYS A 135 7.73 -0.92 1.81
C LYS A 135 7.69 -2.07 0.79
N THR A 136 8.73 -2.92 0.74
CA THR A 136 8.72 -4.14 -0.07
C THR A 136 7.83 -5.22 0.54
N LEU A 137 7.61 -5.17 1.86
CA LEU A 137 6.79 -6.13 2.58
C LEU A 137 5.30 -5.93 2.30
N VAL A 138 4.59 -7.05 2.36
CA VAL A 138 3.13 -7.09 2.26
C VAL A 138 2.53 -6.55 3.56
N GLY A 139 1.54 -5.67 3.42
CA GLY A 139 0.76 -5.17 4.55
C GLY A 139 -0.38 -6.14 4.92
N PRO A 140 -0.89 -6.10 6.17
CA PRO A 140 -2.14 -6.77 6.51
C PRO A 140 -3.24 -6.37 5.53
N THR A 141 -4.04 -7.36 5.12
CA THR A 141 -5.21 -7.16 4.29
C THR A 141 -6.45 -7.50 5.10
N PHE A 142 -7.41 -6.59 5.09
CA PHE A 142 -8.64 -6.67 5.85
C PHE A 142 -9.84 -6.83 4.90
N CYS A 143 -10.51 -7.99 4.98
CA CYS A 143 -11.70 -8.33 4.22
C CYS A 143 -12.93 -8.33 5.13
N GLY A 144 -14.13 -8.27 4.55
CA GLY A 144 -15.38 -8.22 5.32
C GLY A 144 -15.53 -6.92 6.11
N ARG A 145 -16.14 -7.02 7.29
CA ARG A 145 -16.41 -5.87 8.16
C ARG A 145 -15.28 -5.66 9.16
N ILE A 146 -14.82 -4.41 9.26
CA ILE A 146 -13.75 -3.98 10.16
C ILE A 146 -14.33 -2.88 11.04
N ASN A 147 -14.11 -2.93 12.36
CA ASN A 147 -14.50 -1.85 13.25
C ASN A 147 -13.37 -1.61 14.27
N ASN A 148 -13.12 -0.34 14.59
CA ASN A 148 -12.21 0.08 15.67
C ASN A 148 -10.79 -0.52 15.61
N GLN A 149 -10.19 -0.60 14.41
CA GLN A 149 -8.82 -1.08 14.25
C GLN A 149 -7.84 0.09 14.24
N VAL A 150 -6.81 0.05 15.09
CA VAL A 150 -5.75 1.07 15.14
C VAL A 150 -4.44 0.47 14.63
N LEU A 151 -3.70 1.23 13.82
CA LEU A 151 -2.34 0.91 13.37
C LEU A 151 -1.46 2.15 13.49
N THR A 152 -0.20 1.97 13.88
CA THR A 152 0.81 3.04 13.92
C THR A 152 1.99 2.63 13.05
N SER A 153 2.48 3.53 12.20
CA SER A 153 3.62 3.25 11.33
C SER A 153 4.94 3.16 12.09
N GLU A 154 5.89 2.42 11.51
CA GLU A 154 7.27 2.37 11.98
C GLU A 154 8.09 3.57 11.51
N ASP A 155 7.73 4.14 10.36
CA ASP A 155 8.31 5.35 9.78
C ASP A 155 7.26 6.46 9.64
N ASP A 156 7.48 7.44 8.77
CA ASP A 156 6.61 8.59 8.58
C ASP A 156 5.54 8.41 7.50
N ARG A 157 5.31 7.18 7.00
CA ARG A 157 4.38 6.93 5.89
C ARG A 157 3.53 5.69 6.10
N ILE A 158 2.23 5.85 5.91
CA ILE A 158 1.29 4.73 5.71
C ILE A 158 0.83 4.73 4.26
N LEU A 159 0.87 3.55 3.62
CA LEU A 159 0.24 3.34 2.32
C LEU A 159 -1.03 2.49 2.49
N LEU A 160 -2.08 2.89 1.82
CA LEU A 160 -3.38 2.23 1.82
C LEU A 160 -3.73 1.84 0.40
N ASN A 161 -4.22 0.62 0.21
CA ASN A 161 -4.87 0.22 -1.02
C ASN A 161 -6.32 -0.14 -0.68
N TYR A 162 -7.25 0.67 -1.14
CA TYR A 162 -8.68 0.45 -1.07
C TYR A 162 -9.15 -0.31 -2.31
N VAL A 163 -9.88 -1.40 -2.11
CA VAL A 163 -10.50 -2.17 -3.20
C VAL A 163 -11.95 -2.45 -2.84
N GLY A 164 -12.85 -1.64 -3.41
CA GLY A 164 -14.29 -1.85 -3.37
C GLY A 164 -14.79 -2.47 -4.68
N THR A 165 -15.71 -3.44 -4.60
CA THR A 165 -16.34 -4.10 -5.76
C THR A 165 -17.84 -3.84 -5.85
N MET A 166 -18.46 -3.31 -4.78
CA MET A 166 -19.88 -3.00 -4.71
C MET A 166 -20.11 -1.55 -4.27
N GLY A 167 -21.28 -0.99 -4.61
CA GLY A 167 -21.67 0.37 -4.20
C GLY A 167 -21.72 0.59 -2.69
N SER A 168 -22.00 -0.48 -1.92
CA SER A 168 -22.07 -0.47 -0.45
C SER A 168 -20.71 -0.63 0.24
N HIS A 169 -19.64 -0.92 -0.51
CA HIS A 169 -18.31 -1.01 0.09
C HIS A 169 -17.82 0.36 0.50
N MET A 170 -17.12 0.43 1.62
CA MET A 170 -16.68 1.69 2.17
C MET A 170 -15.52 1.56 3.15
N LEU A 171 -14.84 2.67 3.37
CA LEU A 171 -13.82 2.87 4.39
C LEU A 171 -14.04 4.23 5.04
N LYS A 172 -14.14 4.26 6.36
CA LYS A 172 -14.04 5.45 7.19
C LYS A 172 -12.89 5.27 8.14
N LEU A 173 -11.89 6.12 8.03
CA LEU A 173 -10.77 6.11 8.94
C LEU A 173 -10.37 7.52 9.33
N LYS A 174 -9.71 7.62 10.47
CA LYS A 174 -9.07 8.82 10.93
C LYS A 174 -7.57 8.64 11.01
N TYR A 175 -6.82 9.72 10.85
CA TYR A 175 -5.37 9.71 10.87
C TYR A 175 -4.78 10.96 11.51
N LYS A 176 -3.62 10.80 12.14
CA LYS A 176 -2.83 11.87 12.75
C LYS A 176 -1.36 11.46 12.89
N THR A 177 -0.49 12.43 13.13
CA THR A 177 0.88 12.16 13.57
C THR A 177 0.93 11.79 15.04
N VAL A 178 1.89 10.95 15.43
CA VAL A 178 2.20 10.57 16.81
C VAL A 178 3.69 10.66 17.10
#